data_AF-A0A1Q8BH86-F1
#
_entry.id   AF-A0A1Q8BH86-F1
#
_cell.length_a   1.000
_cell.length_b   1.000
_cell.length_c   1.000
_cell.angle_alpha   90.00
_cell.angle_beta   90.00
_cell.angle_gamma   90.00
#
_symmetry.space_group_name_H-M   'P 1'
#
loop_
_entity.id
_entity.type
_entity.pdbx_description
1 polymer ?
#
loop_
_entity_poly.entity_id
_entity_poly.type
_entity_poly.pdbx_seq_one_letter_code
_entity_poly.pdbx_strand_id
1 'polypeptide(L)'
;MIDHLNAVVLPVRDLEKCASFYKEKLGFKLKNKDDSSAFFGLGDKERVILGLISIDNVAELISEEQVRPREETIHRSYYAVFVDDVDREYEELKRKGVHFVKTPTTQPWGQRIA
;
A
#
# COMPACT_ATOMS: atom_id res chain seq x y z
N MET A 1 7.26 -10.03 -24.11
CA MET A 1 8.37 -10.14 -23.14
C MET A 1 8.05 -9.17 -22.01
N ILE A 2 8.11 -9.62 -20.75
CA ILE A 2 7.85 -8.79 -19.55
C ILE A 2 9.17 -8.19 -19.11
N ASP A 3 9.24 -6.87 -18.91
CA ASP A 3 10.49 -6.15 -18.64
C ASP A 3 10.47 -5.34 -17.32
N HIS A 4 9.31 -4.92 -16.82
CA HIS A 4 9.16 -4.24 -15.53
C HIS A 4 7.77 -4.41 -14.90
N LEU A 5 7.70 -4.09 -13.60
CA LEU A 5 6.44 -3.92 -12.88
C LEU A 5 5.97 -2.48 -13.00
N ASN A 6 4.80 -2.24 -13.60
CA ASN A 6 4.24 -0.90 -13.78
C ASN A 6 3.34 -0.47 -12.62
N ALA A 7 2.57 -1.40 -12.06
CA ALA A 7 1.58 -1.09 -11.04
C ALA A 7 1.39 -2.26 -10.06
N VAL A 8 1.02 -1.88 -8.84
CA VAL A 8 0.50 -2.75 -7.79
C VAL A 8 -0.87 -2.22 -7.42
N VAL A 9 -1.88 -3.09 -7.38
CA VAL A 9 -3.25 -2.71 -7.04
C VAL A 9 -3.69 -3.37 -5.75
N LEU A 10 -4.22 -2.57 -4.82
CA LEU A 10 -4.81 -3.03 -3.57
C LEU A 10 -6.34 -2.90 -3.65
N PRO A 11 -7.08 -4.01 -3.55
CA PRO A 11 -8.51 -3.97 -3.30
C PRO A 11 -8.76 -3.42 -1.89
N VAL A 12 -9.60 -2.39 -1.77
CA VAL A 12 -9.90 -1.72 -0.50
C VAL A 12 -11.41 -1.66 -0.24
N ARG A 13 -11.81 -1.81 1.02
CA ARG A 13 -13.22 -1.70 1.43
C ARG A 13 -13.67 -0.25 1.64
N ASP A 14 -12.74 0.61 2.03
CA ASP A 14 -12.98 2.03 2.29
C ASP A 14 -11.92 2.84 1.56
N LEU A 15 -12.26 3.27 0.34
CA LEU A 15 -11.33 3.97 -0.54
C LEU A 15 -10.84 5.27 0.08
N GLU A 16 -11.72 6.04 0.73
CA GLU A 16 -11.35 7.35 1.27
C GLU A 16 -10.43 7.26 2.46
N LYS A 17 -10.72 6.33 3.37
CA LYS A 17 -9.84 6.07 4.52
C LYS A 17 -8.47 5.59 4.05
N CYS A 18 -8.43 4.67 3.08
CA CYS A 18 -7.16 4.17 2.55
C CYS A 18 -6.39 5.24 1.77
N ALA A 19 -7.04 6.01 0.89
CA ALA A 19 -6.40 7.07 0.13
C ALA A 19 -5.81 8.14 1.05
N SER A 20 -6.56 8.55 2.09
CA SER A 20 -6.08 9.48 3.12
C SER A 20 -4.88 8.92 3.87
N PHE A 21 -4.86 7.62 4.20
CA PHE A 21 -3.70 6.98 4.84
C PHE A 21 -2.43 7.10 3.97
N TYR A 22 -2.48 6.67 2.70
CA TYR A 22 -1.31 6.72 1.82
C TYR A 22 -0.86 8.15 1.51
N LYS A 23 -1.80 9.09 1.37
CA LYS A 23 -1.49 10.50 1.10
C LYS A 23 -0.92 11.21 2.34
N GLU A 24 -1.62 11.15 3.46
CA GLU A 24 -1.37 12.04 4.60
C GLU A 24 -0.39 11.43 5.61
N LYS A 25 -0.42 10.11 5.79
CA LYS A 25 0.46 9.43 6.74
C LYS A 25 1.79 9.08 6.07
N LEU A 26 1.73 8.42 4.91
CA LEU A 26 2.91 7.97 4.17
C LEU A 26 3.47 9.02 3.19
N GLY A 27 2.74 10.11 2.93
CA GLY A 27 3.23 11.20 2.09
C GLY A 27 3.29 10.89 0.60
N PHE A 28 2.58 9.85 0.13
CA PHE A 28 2.62 9.48 -1.28
C PHE A 28 1.88 10.50 -2.14
N LYS A 29 2.41 10.74 -3.34
CA LYS A 29 1.84 11.71 -4.27
C LYS A 29 0.63 11.11 -4.98
N LEU A 30 -0.54 11.63 -4.64
CA LEU A 30 -1.78 11.32 -5.36
C LEU A 30 -1.70 11.86 -6.80
N LYS A 31 -2.01 10.99 -7.76
CA LYS A 31 -1.98 11.28 -9.20
C LYS A 31 -3.37 11.52 -9.77
N ASN A 32 -4.27 10.60 -9.46
CA ASN A 32 -5.65 10.62 -9.89
C ASN A 32 -6.50 9.95 -8.81
N LYS A 33 -7.74 10.38 -8.67
CA LYS A 33 -8.76 9.78 -7.82
C LYS A 33 -10.14 10.01 -8.42
N ASP A 34 -10.95 8.97 -8.42
CA ASP A 34 -12.38 9.01 -8.68
C ASP A 34 -13.15 8.36 -7.50
N ASP A 35 -14.41 8.02 -7.73
CA ASP A 35 -15.30 7.43 -6.72
C ASP A 35 -14.93 5.97 -6.38
N SER A 36 -14.21 5.30 -7.28
CA SER A 36 -13.88 3.88 -7.20
C SER A 36 -12.39 3.58 -7.08
N SER A 37 -11.54 4.54 -7.40
CA SER A 37 -10.10 4.34 -7.47
C SER A 37 -9.28 5.55 -7.02
N ALA A 38 -8.06 5.29 -6.54
CA ALA A 38 -7.05 6.30 -6.26
C ALA A 38 -5.67 5.76 -6.65
N PHE A 39 -4.87 6.56 -7.36
CA PHE A 39 -3.56 6.17 -7.86
C PHE A 39 -2.46 7.07 -7.29
N PHE A 40 -1.38 6.45 -6.83
CA PHE A 40 -0.22 7.11 -6.26
C PHE A 40 1.03 6.76 -7.05
N GLY A 41 1.90 7.75 -7.23
CA GLY A 41 3.22 7.55 -7.83
C GLY A 41 4.29 7.28 -6.78
N LEU A 42 5.08 6.22 -6.95
CA LEU A 42 6.18 5.83 -6.07
C LEU A 42 7.52 5.79 -6.82
N GLY A 43 8.60 6.07 -6.08
CA GLY A 43 9.97 6.00 -6.55
C GLY A 43 10.37 7.12 -7.52
N ASP A 44 11.58 7.01 -8.05
CA ASP A 44 12.14 7.97 -8.99
C ASP A 44 11.25 8.13 -10.23
N LYS A 45 10.88 9.39 -10.51
CA LYS A 45 9.97 9.76 -11.60
C LYS A 45 8.61 9.06 -11.53
N GLU A 46 8.21 8.56 -10.35
CA GLU A 46 6.89 7.98 -10.08
C GLU A 46 6.56 6.80 -11.00
N ARG A 47 7.57 5.98 -11.33
CA ARG A 47 7.47 4.86 -12.29
C ARG A 47 6.62 3.69 -11.80
N VAL A 48 6.54 3.49 -10.49
CA VAL A 48 5.70 2.44 -9.90
C VAL A 48 4.41 3.09 -9.44
N ILE A 49 3.28 2.56 -9.90
CA ILE A 49 1.96 3.03 -9.50
C ILE A 49 1.42 2.13 -8.38
N LEU A 50 0.99 2.74 -7.27
CA LEU A 50 0.11 2.09 -6.31
C LEU A 50 -1.33 2.49 -6.62
N GLY A 51 -2.14 1.54 -7.06
CA GLY A 51 -3.57 1.69 -7.23
C GLY A 51 -4.32 1.21 -6.00
N LEU A 52 -5.29 1.98 -5.54
CA LEU A 52 -6.34 1.55 -4.61
C LEU A 52 -7.62 1.48 -5.42
N ILE A 53 -8.32 0.34 -5.39
CA ILE A 53 -9.59 0.18 -6.09
C ILE A 53 -10.60 -0.44 -5.12
N SER A 54 -11.86 -0.01 -5.16
CA SER A 54 -12.90 -0.62 -4.35
C SER A 54 -12.96 -2.13 -4.57
N ILE A 55 -13.10 -2.91 -3.50
CA ILE A 55 -13.08 -4.37 -3.60
C ILE A 55 -14.21 -4.92 -4.49
N ASP A 56 -15.36 -4.23 -4.53
CA ASP A 56 -16.47 -4.58 -5.42
C ASP A 56 -16.09 -4.37 -6.91
N ASN A 57 -15.40 -3.28 -7.27
CA ASN A 57 -14.95 -3.06 -8.64
C ASN A 57 -13.83 -4.02 -9.06
N VAL A 58 -12.96 -4.43 -8.13
CA VAL A 58 -11.97 -5.48 -8.42
C VAL A 58 -12.66 -6.82 -8.67
N ALA A 59 -13.72 -7.14 -7.93
CA ALA A 59 -14.52 -8.34 -8.14
C ALA A 59 -15.20 -8.34 -9.52
N GLU A 60 -15.74 -7.20 -9.96
CA GLU A 60 -16.30 -7.02 -11.31
C GLU A 60 -15.23 -7.15 -12.40
N LEU A 61 -14.05 -6.55 -12.19
CA LEU A 61 -12.96 -6.55 -13.17
C LEU A 61 -12.29 -7.93 -13.34
N ILE A 62 -12.17 -8.71 -12.26
CA ILE A 62 -11.40 -9.96 -12.24
C ILE A 62 -12.32 -11.18 -12.12
N SER A 63 -12.93 -11.36 -10.95
CA SER A 63 -13.82 -12.48 -10.62
C SER A 63 -14.30 -12.35 -9.17
N GLU A 64 -15.63 -12.39 -8.96
CA GLU A 64 -16.22 -12.39 -7.62
C GLU A 64 -15.79 -13.62 -6.78
N GLU A 65 -15.67 -14.80 -7.40
CA GLU A 65 -15.26 -16.04 -6.74
C GLU A 65 -13.81 -16.00 -6.24
N GLN A 66 -12.92 -15.34 -6.99
CA GLN A 66 -11.51 -15.23 -6.63
C GLN A 66 -11.25 -14.08 -5.65
N VAL A 67 -11.93 -12.95 -5.83
CA VAL A 67 -11.75 -11.74 -4.99
C VAL A 67 -12.48 -11.87 -3.66
N ARG A 68 -13.65 -12.53 -3.64
CA ARG A 68 -14.48 -12.78 -2.46
C ARG A 68 -14.72 -11.50 -1.64
N PRO A 69 -15.33 -10.45 -2.25
CA PRO A 69 -15.43 -9.13 -1.65
C PRO A 69 -16.22 -9.11 -0.33
N ARG A 70 -16.98 -10.16 -0.03
CA ARG A 70 -17.80 -10.27 1.19
C ARG A 70 -17.15 -11.11 2.31
N GLU A 71 -16.01 -11.75 2.05
CA GLU A 71 -15.32 -12.56 3.05
C GLU A 71 -14.22 -11.76 3.77
N GLU A 72 -13.99 -12.08 5.05
CA GLU A 72 -12.76 -11.68 5.72
C GLU A 72 -11.65 -12.65 5.33
N THR A 73 -10.64 -12.14 4.63
CA THR A 73 -9.48 -12.92 4.21
C THR A 73 -8.22 -12.39 4.88
N ILE A 74 -7.29 -13.29 5.17
CA ILE A 74 -5.97 -12.89 5.69
C ILE A 74 -5.11 -12.48 4.50
N HIS A 75 -4.78 -11.20 4.41
CA HIS A 75 -3.82 -10.71 3.41
C HIS A 75 -2.42 -11.30 3.70
N ARG A 76 -1.86 -12.03 2.73
CA ARG A 76 -0.52 -12.64 2.82
C ARG A 76 0.54 -11.90 2.01
N SER A 77 0.13 -10.90 1.24
CA SER A 77 1.02 -10.08 0.43
C SER A 77 1.38 -8.80 1.18
N TYR A 78 2.65 -8.43 1.12
CA TYR A 78 3.16 -7.15 1.59
C TYR A 78 4.17 -6.61 0.58
N TYR A 79 4.34 -5.30 0.59
CA TYR A 79 5.34 -4.62 -0.24
C TYR A 79 6.32 -3.95 0.71
N ALA A 80 7.61 -4.10 0.41
CA ALA A 80 8.67 -3.48 1.19
C ALA A 80 9.07 -2.16 0.51
N VAL A 81 9.23 -1.11 1.34
CA VAL A 81 9.79 0.17 0.91
C VAL A 81 11.10 0.40 1.66
N PHE A 82 12.08 0.96 0.96
CA PHE A 82 13.33 1.39 1.59
C PHE A 82 13.18 2.80 2.15
N VAL A 83 13.82 3.01 3.30
CA VAL A 83 13.96 4.30 3.96
C VAL A 83 15.40 4.44 4.45
N ASP A 84 15.86 5.66 4.62
CA ASP A 84 17.24 5.93 5.04
C ASP A 84 17.50 5.48 6.49
N ASP A 85 16.53 5.69 7.38
CA ASP A 85 16.63 5.35 8.81
C ASP A 85 15.28 4.80 9.32
N VAL A 86 15.27 3.50 9.63
CA VAL A 86 14.05 2.78 10.03
C VAL A 86 13.53 3.24 11.40
N ASP A 87 14.42 3.57 12.35
CA ASP A 87 13.99 4.02 13.67
C ASP A 87 13.39 5.42 13.62
N ARG A 88 14.02 6.32 12.85
CA ARG A 88 13.49 7.67 12.64
C ARG A 88 12.10 7.63 12.00
N GLU A 89 11.97 6.91 10.89
CA GLU A 89 10.68 6.81 10.18
C GLU A 89 9.62 6.11 11.03
N TYR A 90 9.99 5.10 11.83
CA TYR A 90 9.08 4.45 12.76
C TYR A 90 8.49 5.44 13.77
N GLU A 91 9.32 6.24 14.44
CA GLU A 91 8.83 7.22 15.43
C GLU A 91 8.03 8.36 14.78
N GLU A 92 8.38 8.80 13.57
CA GLU A 92 7.60 9.77 12.81
C GLU A 92 6.21 9.25 12.42
N LEU A 93 6.16 8.06 11.83
CA LEU A 93 4.90 7.44 11.40
C LEU A 93 4.02 7.07 12.60
N LYS A 94 4.62 6.60 13.70
CA LYS A 94 3.90 6.34 14.95
C LYS A 94 3.28 7.61 15.53
N ARG A 95 3.99 8.75 15.53
CA ARG A 95 3.43 10.06 15.92
C ARG A 95 2.30 10.51 15.01
N LYS A 96 2.32 10.13 13.72
CA LYS A 96 1.21 10.35 12.78
C LYS A 96 0.03 9.38 13.02
N GLY A 97 0.12 8.45 13.95
CA GLY A 97 -0.93 7.48 14.26
C GLY A 97 -0.93 6.24 13.36
N VAL A 98 0.18 5.95 12.68
CA VAL A 98 0.34 4.67 11.95
C VAL A 98 0.45 3.53 12.96
N HIS A 99 -0.33 2.48 12.73
CA HIS A 99 -0.25 1.25 13.50
C HIS A 99 0.88 0.37 13.00
N PHE A 100 1.78 -0.02 13.90
CA PHE A 100 2.84 -0.99 13.63
C PHE A 100 2.54 -2.32 14.30
N VAL A 101 2.75 -3.41 13.56
CA VAL A 101 2.56 -4.78 14.06
C VAL A 101 3.75 -5.22 14.93
N LYS A 102 4.95 -4.72 14.64
CA LYS A 102 6.17 -4.97 15.42
C LYS A 102 7.02 -3.71 15.50
N THR A 103 7.95 -3.69 16.44
CA THR A 103 8.96 -2.63 16.56
C THR A 103 10.12 -2.87 15.61
N PRO A 104 10.91 -1.84 15.25
CA PRO A 104 12.12 -1.98 14.43
C PRO A 104 13.04 -3.10 14.94
N THR A 105 13.28 -4.09 14.10
CA THR A 105 14.06 -5.29 14.43
C THR A 105 15.05 -5.58 13.31
N THR A 106 16.33 -5.72 13.67
CA THR A 106 17.37 -6.17 12.75
C THR A 106 17.22 -7.67 12.50
N GLN A 107 17.09 -8.03 11.23
CA GLN A 107 16.93 -9.42 10.80
C GLN A 107 18.28 -10.14 10.74
N PRO A 108 18.32 -11.49 10.75
CA PRO A 108 19.58 -12.26 10.68
C PRO A 108 20.43 -11.94 9.44
N TRP A 109 19.80 -11.47 8.37
CA TRP A 109 20.46 -11.04 7.13
C TRP A 109 20.84 -9.54 7.11
N GLY A 110 20.76 -8.85 8.26
CA GLY A 110 21.29 -7.49 8.45
C GLY A 110 20.32 -6.35 8.16
N GLN A 111 19.19 -6.57 7.49
CA GLN A 111 18.20 -5.51 7.26
C GLN A 111 17.46 -5.13 8.54
N ARG A 112 17.21 -3.83 8.73
CA ARG A 112 16.35 -3.31 9.80
C ARG A 112 14.93 -3.12 9.26
N ILE A 113 13.91 -3.66 9.96
CA ILE A 113 12.51 -3.67 9.49
C ILE A 113 11.56 -3.42 10.67
N ALA A 114 10.54 -2.58 10.48
CA ALA A 114 9.41 -2.39 11.40
C ALA A 114 8.12 -2.97 10.82
#